data_AF-A0A959QIU8-F1
#
_entry.id   AF-A0A959QIU8-F1
#
_cell.length_a   1.000
_cell.length_b   1.000
_cell.length_c   1.000
_cell.angle_alpha   90.00
_cell.angle_beta   90.00
_cell.angle_gamma   90.00
#
_symmetry.space_group_name_H-M   'P 1'
#
loop_
_entity.id
_entity.type
_entity.pdbx_description
1 polymer ?
#
loop_
_entity_poly.entity_id
_entity_poly.type
_entity_poly.pdbx_seq_one_letter_code
_entity_poly.pdbx_strand_id
1 'polypeptide(L)'
;MSNSDQKIDFGGLLKKANAYKQVLQNTIDYREQWTKTLKPLILETLDEVKEETGIKASVESRDQINNLEAIVFDLGRSASGISENLENTDIKRTMVKFNGSLIYQQLFNGKIMVMTSSPFIEGYGEPKPPRMVEILRPDELKKPFILRHLELLFKELIEWEDYDDDEPSNGKKPIGFNPIVMSQIDDE
;
A
#
# COMPACT_ATOMS: atom_id res chain seq x y z
N MET A 1 -37.69 -55.83 14.57
CA MET A 1 -36.46 -55.53 13.80
C MET A 1 -36.01 -54.15 14.24
N SER A 2 -34.96 -54.06 15.06
CA SER A 2 -34.49 -52.79 15.60
C SER A 2 -33.75 -52.01 14.53
N ASN A 3 -34.24 -50.82 14.20
CA ASN A 3 -33.45 -49.84 13.46
C ASN A 3 -32.31 -49.40 14.37
N SER A 4 -31.08 -49.74 13.99
CA SER A 4 -29.87 -49.32 14.67
C SER A 4 -29.75 -47.80 14.64
N ASP A 5 -29.70 -47.17 15.81
CA ASP A 5 -29.32 -45.77 15.99
C ASP A 5 -27.93 -45.54 15.36
N GLN A 6 -27.90 -44.99 14.14
CA GLN A 6 -26.68 -44.45 13.57
C GLN A 6 -26.31 -43.19 14.35
N LYS A 7 -25.40 -43.32 15.31
CA LYS A 7 -24.78 -42.18 15.99
C LYS A 7 -24.06 -41.31 14.97
N ILE A 8 -24.51 -40.07 14.82
CA ILE A 8 -23.83 -39.06 13.99
C ILE A 8 -22.47 -38.74 14.63
N ASP A 9 -21.39 -38.84 13.86
CA ASP A 9 -20.05 -38.44 14.30
C ASP A 9 -19.84 -36.93 14.10
N PHE A 10 -19.72 -36.21 15.21
CA PHE A 10 -19.52 -34.76 15.23
C PHE A 10 -18.05 -34.34 15.33
N GLY A 11 -17.09 -35.27 15.37
CA GLY A 11 -15.68 -34.96 15.65
C GLY A 11 -15.09 -33.91 14.69
N GLY A 12 -15.35 -34.05 13.39
CA GLY A 12 -14.90 -33.09 12.38
C GLY A 12 -15.55 -31.70 12.52
N LEU A 13 -16.83 -31.66 12.86
CA LEU A 13 -17.57 -30.41 13.07
C LEU A 13 -17.07 -29.68 14.32
N LEU A 14 -16.86 -30.40 15.43
CA LEU A 14 -16.35 -29.84 16.68
C LEU A 14 -14.98 -29.17 16.49
N LYS A 15 -14.07 -29.82 15.74
CA LYS A 15 -12.77 -29.22 15.41
C LYS A 15 -12.91 -27.90 14.65
N LYS A 16 -13.77 -27.85 13.62
CA LYS A 16 -14.04 -26.63 12.85
C LYS A 16 -14.70 -25.53 13.70
N ALA A 17 -15.66 -25.90 14.55
CA ALA A 17 -16.33 -24.97 15.45
C ALA A 17 -15.36 -24.34 16.46
N ASN A 18 -14.42 -25.12 17.01
CA ASN A 18 -13.41 -24.61 17.91
C ASN A 18 -12.39 -23.72 17.19
N ALA A 19 -11.94 -24.11 15.99
CA ALA A 19 -11.07 -23.26 15.18
C ALA A 19 -11.73 -21.92 14.83
N TYR A 20 -13.03 -21.93 14.49
CA TYR A 20 -13.79 -20.73 14.22
C TYR A 20 -13.85 -19.80 15.45
N LYS A 21 -14.17 -20.34 16.63
CA LYS A 21 -14.16 -19.57 17.89
C LYS A 21 -12.79 -18.93 18.15
N GLN A 22 -11.71 -19.66 17.91
CA GLN A 22 -10.36 -19.11 18.06
C GLN A 22 -10.09 -17.95 17.10
N VAL A 23 -10.49 -18.06 15.84
CA VAL A 23 -10.32 -16.98 14.85
C VAL A 23 -11.12 -15.73 15.22
N LEU A 24 -12.33 -15.90 15.77
CA LEU A 24 -13.12 -14.78 16.28
C LEU A 24 -12.40 -14.07 17.44
N GLN A 25 -11.87 -14.84 18.39
CA GLN A 25 -11.13 -14.27 19.52
C GLN A 25 -9.88 -13.53 19.03
N ASN A 26 -9.09 -14.14 18.14
CA ASN A 26 -7.92 -13.49 17.56
C ASN A 26 -8.27 -12.15 16.88
N THR A 27 -9.42 -12.07 16.21
CA THR A 27 -9.86 -10.82 15.56
C THR A 27 -10.11 -9.70 16.57
N ILE A 28 -10.68 -10.04 17.73
CA ILE A 28 -10.89 -9.09 18.84
C ILE A 28 -9.53 -8.64 19.39
N ASP A 29 -8.67 -9.60 19.72
CA ASP A 29 -7.36 -9.34 20.30
C ASP A 29 -6.48 -8.49 19.36
N TYR A 30 -6.54 -8.75 18.05
CA TYR A 30 -5.77 -8.00 17.06
C TYR A 30 -6.24 -6.55 16.93
N ARG A 31 -7.56 -6.30 17.00
CA ARG A 31 -8.10 -4.93 16.99
C ARG A 31 -7.69 -4.15 18.22
N GLU A 32 -7.70 -4.80 19.38
CA GLU A 32 -7.23 -4.21 20.63
C GLU A 32 -5.72 -3.88 20.57
N GLN A 33 -4.90 -4.81 20.08
CA GLN A 33 -3.46 -4.60 19.91
C GLN A 33 -3.15 -3.45 18.94
N TRP A 34 -3.91 -3.33 17.84
CA TRP A 34 -3.79 -2.23 16.90
C TRP A 34 -3.89 -0.88 17.60
N THR A 35 -4.99 -0.63 18.32
CA THR A 35 -5.23 0.65 18.98
C THR A 35 -4.26 0.90 20.13
N LYS A 36 -3.98 -0.11 20.96
CA LYS A 36 -3.20 0.07 22.20
C LYS A 36 -1.70 0.15 21.98
N THR A 37 -1.18 -0.56 20.97
CA THR A 37 0.27 -0.78 20.85
C THR A 37 0.81 -0.48 19.47
N LEU A 38 0.17 -1.02 18.43
CA LEU A 38 0.79 -1.05 17.12
C LEU A 38 0.69 0.28 16.39
N LYS A 39 -0.46 0.95 16.47
CA LYS A 39 -0.68 2.26 15.87
C LYS A 39 0.29 3.31 16.45
N PRO A 40 0.45 3.44 17.79
CA PRO A 40 1.50 4.28 18.38
C PRO A 40 2.91 3.91 17.91
N LEU A 41 3.25 2.61 17.87
CA LEU A 41 4.57 2.13 17.44
C LEU A 41 4.90 2.57 16.01
N ILE A 42 3.93 2.43 15.09
CA ILE A 42 4.11 2.81 13.68
C ILE A 42 4.29 4.32 13.57
N LEU A 43 3.42 5.12 14.20
CA LEU A 43 3.50 6.58 14.16
C LEU A 43 4.85 7.09 14.69
N GLU A 44 5.25 6.64 15.88
CA GLU A 44 6.53 7.01 16.51
C GLU A 44 7.72 6.64 15.62
N THR A 45 7.76 5.42 15.09
CA THR A 45 8.87 4.96 14.24
C THR A 45 8.95 5.73 12.93
N LEU A 46 7.80 6.06 12.32
CA LEU A 46 7.77 6.84 11.08
C LEU A 46 8.17 8.30 11.30
N ASP A 47 7.75 8.91 12.40
CA ASP A 47 8.16 10.25 12.77
C ASP A 47 9.66 10.31 13.12
N GLU A 48 10.19 9.33 13.87
CA GLU A 48 11.63 9.17 14.12
C GLU A 48 12.42 9.14 12.80
N VAL A 49 12.00 8.32 11.83
CA VAL A 49 12.68 8.24 10.52
C VAL A 49 12.60 9.56 9.77
N LYS A 50 11.46 10.24 9.78
CA LYS A 50 11.29 11.54 9.13
C LYS A 50 12.27 12.58 9.70
N GLU A 51 12.42 12.61 11.02
CA GLU A 51 13.33 13.52 11.73
C GLU A 51 14.80 13.21 11.45
N GLU A 52 15.21 11.94 11.55
CA GLU A 52 16.59 11.50 11.38
C GLU A 52 17.09 11.63 9.93
N THR A 53 16.21 11.38 8.95
CA THR A 53 16.57 11.47 7.53
C THR A 53 16.43 12.88 6.95
N GLY A 54 15.68 13.75 7.61
CA GLY A 54 15.31 15.08 7.09
C GLY A 54 14.41 15.02 5.85
N ILE A 55 13.84 13.86 5.52
CA ILE A 55 12.98 13.73 4.34
C ILE A 55 11.67 14.46 4.54
N LYS A 56 11.21 15.14 3.48
CA LYS A 56 9.91 15.83 3.52
C LYS A 56 8.78 14.81 3.35
N ALA A 57 8.20 14.39 4.46
CA ALA A 57 7.03 13.51 4.50
C ALA A 57 5.98 14.01 5.52
N SER A 58 4.73 13.58 5.37
CA SER A 58 3.71 13.62 6.42
C SER A 58 3.40 12.21 6.92
N VAL A 59 3.10 12.10 8.22
CA VAL A 59 2.58 10.88 8.82
C VAL A 59 1.13 11.14 9.22
N GLU A 60 0.21 10.45 8.57
CA GLU A 60 -1.23 10.70 8.70
C GLU A 60 -1.97 9.46 9.20
N SER A 61 -2.85 9.65 10.18
CA SER A 61 -3.80 8.63 10.62
C SER A 61 -5.17 8.85 9.97
N ARG A 62 -5.70 7.81 9.34
CA ARG A 62 -7.02 7.78 8.71
C ARG A 62 -7.96 6.91 9.53
N ASP A 63 -8.72 7.57 10.40
CA ASP A 63 -9.51 6.94 11.45
C ASP A 63 -11.03 7.10 11.25
N GLN A 64 -11.45 7.38 10.02
CA GLN A 64 -12.85 7.63 9.70
C GLN A 64 -13.74 6.40 9.90
N ILE A 65 -13.17 5.19 9.77
CA ILE A 65 -13.88 3.93 9.96
C ILE A 65 -13.16 3.10 11.03
N ASN A 66 -13.83 2.92 12.16
CA ASN A 66 -13.31 2.11 13.26
C ASN A 66 -13.07 0.66 12.80
N ASN A 67 -11.94 0.08 13.22
CA ASN A 67 -11.45 -1.25 12.83
C ASN A 67 -11.04 -1.40 11.35
N LEU A 68 -10.96 -0.30 10.61
CA LEU A 68 -10.41 -0.19 9.26
C LEU A 68 -9.54 1.06 9.14
N GLU A 69 -8.85 1.40 10.24
CA GLU A 69 -7.97 2.55 10.30
C GLU A 69 -6.70 2.31 9.46
N ALA A 70 -6.07 3.39 9.01
CA ALA A 70 -4.79 3.33 8.32
C ALA A 70 -3.81 4.39 8.81
N ILE A 71 -2.52 4.07 8.73
CA ILE A 71 -1.42 5.03 8.85
C ILE A 71 -0.74 5.15 7.50
N VAL A 72 -0.50 6.39 7.06
CA VAL A 72 0.12 6.70 5.78
C VAL A 72 1.35 7.57 6.02
N PHE A 73 2.51 7.10 5.55
CA PHE A 73 3.72 7.90 5.37
C PHE A 73 3.70 8.44 3.94
N ASP A 74 3.35 9.71 3.76
CA ASP A 74 3.15 10.35 2.46
C ASP A 74 4.31 11.30 2.14
N LEU A 75 4.98 11.11 1.01
CA LEU A 75 6.04 12.01 0.53
C LEU A 75 5.49 13.24 -0.19
N GLY A 76 4.16 13.36 -0.23
CA GLY A 76 3.44 14.52 -0.71
C GLY A 76 3.50 14.66 -2.22
N ARG A 77 3.37 15.92 -2.64
CA ARG A 77 3.24 16.32 -4.04
C ARG A 77 4.29 17.35 -4.39
N SER A 78 4.72 17.31 -5.65
CA SER A 78 5.68 18.25 -6.21
C SER A 78 5.27 18.67 -7.63
N ALA A 79 5.81 19.78 -8.11
CA ALA A 79 5.70 20.11 -9.53
C ALA A 79 6.50 19.08 -10.33
N SER A 80 5.89 18.46 -11.34
CA SER A 80 6.57 17.44 -12.16
C SER A 80 7.66 18.00 -13.08
N GLY A 81 7.63 19.31 -13.34
CA GLY A 81 8.41 19.94 -14.42
C GLY A 81 7.79 19.74 -15.82
N ILE A 82 6.75 18.92 -15.94
CA ILE A 82 6.01 18.67 -17.19
C ILE A 82 4.81 19.60 -17.25
N SER A 83 4.52 20.14 -18.44
CA SER A 83 3.33 20.93 -18.70
C SER A 83 2.72 20.57 -20.04
N GLU A 84 1.40 20.48 -20.06
CA GLU A 84 0.62 20.27 -21.27
C GLU A 84 0.21 21.64 -21.84
N ASN A 85 0.46 21.85 -23.13
CA ASN A 85 -0.09 23.02 -23.83
C ASN A 85 -1.54 22.70 -24.19
N LEU A 86 -2.48 23.51 -23.71
CA LEU A 86 -3.88 23.33 -24.07
C LEU A 86 -4.09 23.82 -25.51
N GLU A 87 -4.59 22.92 -26.38
CA GLU A 87 -4.78 23.21 -27.80
C GLU A 87 -5.54 24.52 -28.03
N ASN A 88 -5.07 25.29 -29.02
CA ASN A 88 -5.65 26.58 -29.40
C ASN A 88 -5.63 27.64 -28.28
N THR A 89 -4.75 27.51 -27.29
CA THR A 89 -4.53 28.52 -26.26
C THR A 89 -3.03 28.68 -25.94
N ASP A 90 -2.64 29.84 -25.40
CA ASP A 90 -1.31 30.05 -24.83
C ASP A 90 -1.19 29.55 -23.37
N ILE A 91 -2.17 28.76 -22.91
CA ILE A 91 -2.27 28.28 -21.52
C ILE A 91 -1.53 26.96 -21.37
N LYS A 92 -0.68 26.89 -20.35
CA LYS A 92 0.04 25.68 -19.94
C LYS A 92 -0.57 25.12 -18.66
N ARG A 93 -0.94 23.84 -18.68
CA ARG A 93 -1.34 23.09 -17.50
C ARG A 93 -0.13 22.35 -16.93
N THR A 94 0.38 22.82 -15.79
CA THR A 94 1.44 22.11 -15.06
C THR A 94 0.90 20.83 -14.43
N MET A 95 1.61 19.73 -14.64
CA MET A 95 1.22 18.42 -14.12
C MET A 95 1.82 18.22 -12.73
N VAL A 96 1.04 17.63 -11.82
CA VAL A 96 1.46 17.38 -10.43
C VAL A 96 2.05 15.98 -10.33
N LYS A 97 3.20 15.87 -9.67
CA LYS A 97 3.80 14.58 -9.30
C LYS A 97 3.38 14.19 -7.90
N PHE A 98 2.96 12.95 -7.74
CA PHE A 98 2.76 12.30 -6.45
C PHE A 98 4.03 11.49 -6.14
N ASN A 99 4.63 11.72 -4.98
CA ASN A 99 5.97 11.21 -4.66
C ASN A 99 5.97 9.80 -4.05
N GLY A 100 4.80 9.17 -3.94
CA GLY A 100 4.64 7.84 -3.36
C GLY A 100 4.39 7.83 -1.85
N SER A 101 4.02 6.66 -1.33
CA SER A 101 3.68 6.50 0.09
C SER A 101 3.84 5.07 0.59
N LEU A 102 4.00 4.93 1.91
CA LEU A 102 3.91 3.65 2.63
C LEU A 102 2.64 3.64 3.49
N ILE A 103 1.86 2.56 3.39
CA ILE A 103 0.53 2.47 3.97
C ILE A 103 0.44 1.23 4.86
N TYR A 104 0.02 1.42 6.11
CA TYR A 104 -0.38 0.37 7.03
C TYR A 104 -1.89 0.42 7.22
N GLN A 105 -2.60 -0.58 6.71
CA GLN A 105 -4.06 -0.66 6.75
C GLN A 105 -4.51 -1.81 7.64
N GLN A 106 -5.33 -1.53 8.64
CA GLN A 106 -6.02 -2.57 9.37
C GLN A 106 -7.07 -3.24 8.48
N LEU A 107 -7.07 -4.56 8.43
CA LEU A 107 -8.05 -5.38 7.73
C LEU A 107 -9.24 -5.71 8.63
N PHE A 108 -10.35 -6.13 8.02
CA PHE A 108 -11.56 -6.53 8.73
C PHE A 108 -11.34 -7.62 9.79
N ASN A 109 -10.30 -8.44 9.66
CA ASN A 109 -9.93 -9.51 10.60
C ASN A 109 -8.86 -9.07 11.63
N GLY A 110 -8.55 -7.78 11.71
CA GLY A 110 -7.58 -7.19 12.64
C GLY A 110 -6.11 -7.33 12.21
N LYS A 111 -5.81 -8.06 11.13
CA LYS A 111 -4.44 -8.12 10.57
C LYS A 111 -4.08 -6.79 9.90
N ILE A 112 -2.79 -6.56 9.72
CA ILE A 112 -2.26 -5.34 9.12
C ILE A 112 -1.73 -5.66 7.73
N MET A 113 -2.29 -4.99 6.74
CA MET A 113 -1.81 -5.01 5.36
C MET A 113 -0.85 -3.85 5.16
N VAL A 114 0.32 -4.16 4.62
CA VAL A 114 1.35 -3.18 4.28
C VAL A 114 1.39 -3.02 2.77
N MET A 115 1.35 -1.78 2.29
CA MET A 115 1.38 -1.46 0.86
C MET A 115 2.31 -0.28 0.57
N THR A 116 2.92 -0.26 -0.61
CA THR A 116 3.59 0.93 -1.15
C THR A 116 2.80 1.47 -2.35
N SER A 117 2.71 2.79 -2.46
CA SER A 117 2.26 3.46 -3.67
C SER A 117 3.46 4.06 -4.38
N SER A 118 3.69 3.65 -5.63
CA SER A 118 4.78 4.19 -6.45
C SER A 118 4.48 5.63 -6.89
N PRO A 119 5.52 6.42 -7.24
CA PRO A 119 5.33 7.74 -7.81
C PRO A 119 4.58 7.69 -9.13
N PHE A 120 3.83 8.75 -9.42
CA PHE A 120 3.20 8.95 -10.72
C PHE A 120 2.96 10.44 -10.98
N ILE A 121 2.77 10.80 -12.25
CA ILE A 121 2.46 12.17 -12.69
C ILE A 121 1.00 12.21 -13.11
N GLU A 122 0.25 13.14 -12.53
CA GLU A 122 -1.17 13.32 -12.82
C GLU A 122 -1.38 13.64 -14.30
N GLY A 123 -2.22 12.85 -14.97
CA GLY A 123 -2.52 13.02 -16.39
C GLY A 123 -1.46 12.46 -17.33
N TYR A 124 -0.40 11.83 -16.81
CA TYR A 124 0.65 11.22 -17.61
C TYR A 124 0.89 9.76 -17.20
N GLY A 125 0.38 8.85 -18.02
CA GLY A 125 0.39 7.42 -17.72
C GLY A 125 -0.72 6.98 -16.77
N GLU A 126 -0.85 5.66 -16.59
CA GLU A 126 -1.80 5.10 -15.63
C GLU A 126 -1.13 4.92 -14.26
N PRO A 127 -1.70 5.46 -13.17
CA PRO A 127 -1.17 5.21 -11.84
C PRO A 127 -1.25 3.72 -11.52
N LYS A 128 -0.11 3.13 -11.14
CA LYS A 128 -0.10 1.73 -10.70
C LYS A 128 -0.88 1.61 -9.39
N PRO A 129 -1.68 0.54 -9.22
CA PRO A 129 -2.32 0.29 -7.94
C PRO A 129 -1.26 0.11 -6.85
N PRO A 130 -1.57 0.45 -5.58
CA PRO A 130 -0.67 0.19 -4.47
C PRO A 130 -0.20 -1.27 -4.47
N ARG A 131 1.11 -1.48 -4.36
CA ARG A 131 1.72 -2.80 -4.30
C ARG A 131 1.61 -3.33 -2.87
N MET A 132 0.95 -4.46 -2.71
CA MET A 132 0.95 -5.18 -1.42
C MET A 132 2.36 -5.70 -1.14
N VAL A 133 2.91 -5.30 0.00
CA VAL A 133 4.20 -5.80 0.52
C VAL A 133 3.96 -7.11 1.26
N GLU A 134 3.10 -7.09 2.28
CA GLU A 134 2.78 -8.25 3.10
C GLU A 134 1.54 -8.02 3.97
N ILE A 135 1.07 -9.09 4.64
CA ILE A 135 0.03 -9.03 5.66
C ILE A 135 0.57 -9.69 6.93
N LEU A 136 0.55 -8.93 8.02
CA LEU A 136 1.09 -9.32 9.32
C LEU A 136 -0.01 -9.38 10.37
N ARG A 137 0.18 -10.25 11.37
CA ARG A 137 -0.53 -10.13 12.64
C ARG A 137 0.08 -8.99 13.45
N PRO A 138 -0.68 -8.36 14.35
CA PRO A 138 -0.16 -7.25 15.13
C PRO A 138 1.10 -7.56 15.94
N ASP A 139 1.22 -8.78 16.46
CA ASP A 139 2.38 -9.23 17.25
C ASP A 139 3.65 -9.45 16.40
N GLU A 140 3.51 -9.63 15.09
CA GLU A 140 4.61 -9.85 14.15
C GLU A 140 5.27 -8.52 13.72
N LEU A 141 4.52 -7.42 13.68
CA LEU A 141 5.04 -6.12 13.24
C LEU A 141 5.85 -5.43 14.36
N LYS A 142 7.15 -5.24 14.12
CA LYS A 142 8.11 -4.58 15.03
C LYS A 142 8.86 -3.46 14.32
N LYS A 143 9.56 -2.58 15.06
CA LYS A 143 10.37 -1.47 14.50
C LYS A 143 11.25 -1.91 13.30
N PRO A 144 12.01 -3.03 13.34
CA PRO A 144 12.84 -3.43 12.20
C PRO A 144 12.07 -3.73 10.91
N PHE A 145 10.82 -4.19 11.00
CA PHE A 145 9.97 -4.39 9.83
C PHE A 145 9.56 -3.05 9.22
N ILE A 146 9.24 -2.06 10.06
CA ILE A 146 8.88 -0.71 9.60
C ILE A 146 10.05 -0.08 8.83
N LEU A 147 11.28 -0.21 9.35
CA LEU A 147 12.48 0.26 8.66
C LEU A 147 12.67 -0.44 7.31
N ARG A 148 12.54 -1.78 7.26
CA ARG A 148 12.61 -2.53 5.99
C ARG A 148 11.55 -2.07 4.98
N HIS A 149 10.33 -1.78 5.43
CA HIS A 149 9.28 -1.29 4.53
C HIS A 149 9.60 0.09 3.95
N LEU A 150 10.21 0.97 4.74
CA LEU A 150 10.70 2.26 4.27
C LEU A 150 11.88 2.11 3.30
N GLU A 151 12.82 1.20 3.57
CA GLU A 151 13.90 0.88 2.64
C GLU A 151 13.35 0.38 1.29
N LEU A 152 12.32 -0.47 1.32
CA LEU A 152 11.63 -0.93 0.11
C LEU A 152 10.96 0.22 -0.64
N LEU A 153 10.29 1.13 0.05
CA LEU A 153 9.72 2.33 -0.56
C LEU A 153 10.83 3.16 -1.21
N PHE A 154 11.87 3.55 -0.47
CA PHE A 154 12.94 4.40 -0.99
C PHE A 154 13.66 3.78 -2.17
N LYS A 155 13.88 2.47 -2.15
CA LYS A 155 14.42 1.76 -3.31
C LYS A 155 13.55 1.94 -4.55
N GLU A 156 12.24 1.78 -4.43
CA GLU A 156 11.31 2.01 -5.55
C GLU A 156 11.33 3.46 -6.04
N LEU A 157 11.46 4.43 -5.14
CA LEU A 157 11.55 5.84 -5.51
C LEU A 157 12.83 6.12 -6.28
N ILE A 158 13.98 5.65 -5.78
CA ILE A 158 15.27 5.83 -6.44
C ILE A 158 15.22 5.19 -7.83
N GLU A 159 14.72 3.97 -7.96
CA GLU A 159 14.55 3.29 -9.25
C GLU A 159 13.61 4.04 -10.21
N TRP A 160 12.64 4.79 -9.68
CA TRP A 160 11.72 5.60 -10.48
C TRP A 160 12.37 6.91 -10.94
N GLU A 161 13.11 7.60 -10.07
CA GLU A 161 13.79 8.86 -10.39
C GLU A 161 15.01 8.66 -11.30
N ASP A 162 15.75 7.57 -11.07
CA ASP A 162 16.95 7.18 -11.81
C ASP A 162 16.62 6.24 -12.98
N TYR A 163 15.36 6.28 -13.45
CA TYR A 163 14.94 5.45 -14.57
C TYR A 163 15.66 5.87 -15.85
N ASP A 164 16.60 5.02 -16.26
CA ASP A 164 17.33 5.13 -17.53
C ASP A 164 16.59 4.34 -18.62
N ASP A 165 16.14 5.04 -19.67
CA ASP A 165 15.44 4.48 -20.82
C ASP A 165 16.37 4.06 -21.97
N ASP A 166 17.69 4.24 -21.82
CA ASP A 166 18.69 3.88 -22.83
C ASP A 166 19.07 2.38 -22.83
N GLU A 167 18.70 1.61 -21.80
CA GLU A 167 18.90 0.15 -21.80
C GLU A 167 17.77 -0.59 -22.54
N PRO A 168 18.07 -1.48 -23.51
CA PRO A 168 17.05 -2.30 -24.15
C PRO A 168 16.36 -3.15 -23.09
N SER A 169 15.11 -2.80 -22.79
CA SER A 169 14.31 -3.44 -21.75
C SER A 169 14.35 -4.97 -21.86
N ASN A 170 15.16 -5.60 -21.01
CA ASN A 170 15.18 -7.06 -20.84
C ASN A 170 13.90 -7.52 -20.11
N GLY A 171 12.73 -7.25 -20.70
CA GLY A 171 11.41 -7.64 -20.18
C GLY A 171 10.93 -6.88 -18.93
N LYS A 172 11.58 -5.78 -18.54
CA LYS A 172 11.05 -4.89 -17.49
C LYS A 172 9.83 -4.15 -18.04
N LYS A 173 8.65 -4.43 -17.49
CA LYS A 173 7.40 -3.72 -17.84
C LYS A 173 7.60 -2.22 -17.62
N PRO A 174 7.15 -1.36 -18.54
CA PRO A 174 7.42 0.07 -18.45
C PRO A 174 6.85 0.66 -17.14
N ILE A 175 7.55 1.65 -16.61
CA ILE A 175 7.22 2.30 -15.34
C ILE A 175 6.03 3.25 -15.53
N GLY A 176 4.80 2.75 -15.66
CA GLY A 176 3.63 3.61 -15.83
C GLY A 176 3.62 4.44 -17.14
N PHE A 177 4.68 4.35 -17.94
CA PHE A 177 4.75 4.86 -19.29
C PHE A 177 4.05 3.86 -20.21
N ASN A 178 2.87 4.22 -20.73
CA ASN A 178 2.59 3.79 -22.10
C ASN A 178 3.29 4.82 -22.97
N PRO A 179 4.25 4.42 -23.85
CA PRO A 179 4.69 5.34 -24.88
C PRO A 179 3.44 5.81 -25.60
N ILE A 180 3.34 7.11 -25.85
CA ILE A 180 2.37 7.64 -26.80
C ILE A 180 2.75 6.98 -28.12
N VAL A 181 2.14 5.83 -28.43
CA VAL A 181 2.03 5.40 -29.80
C VAL A 181 1.27 6.55 -30.41
N MET A 182 1.98 7.35 -31.20
CA MET A 182 1.42 8.32 -32.12
C MET A 182 0.45 7.52 -32.97
N SER A 183 -0.78 7.37 -32.48
CA SER A 183 -1.84 6.66 -33.15
C SER A 183 -2.19 7.58 -34.30
N GLN A 184 -1.54 7.31 -35.41
CA GLN A 184 -1.97 7.67 -36.75
C GLN A 184 -2.46 9.11 -36.82
N ILE A 185 -1.51 10.01 -37.00
CA ILE A 185 -1.67 10.98 -38.09
C ILE A 185 -1.71 10.12 -39.37
N ASP A 186 -2.86 9.48 -39.62
CA ASP A 186 -3.21 9.05 -40.95
C ASP A 186 -3.88 10.28 -41.56
N ASP A 187 -3.11 10.91 -42.44
CA ASP A 187 -3.58 11.85 -43.43
C ASP A 187 -4.81 11.25 -44.15
N GLU A 188 -5.96 11.91 -44.06
CA GLU A 188 -6.91 12.18 -45.16
C GLU A 188 -7.98 13.21 -44.77
#